data_AF-A0A2H0VXV4-F1
#
_entry.id   AF-A0A2H0VXV4-F1
#
_cell.length_a   1.000
_cell.length_b   1.000
_cell.length_c   1.000
_cell.angle_alpha   90.00
_cell.angle_beta   90.00
_cell.angle_gamma   90.00
#
_symmetry.space_group_name_H-M   'P 1'
#
loop_
_entity.id
_entity.type
_entity.pdbx_description
1 polymer ?
#
loop_
_entity_poly.entity_id
_entity_poly.type
_entity_poly.pdbx_seq_one_letter_code
_entity_poly.pdbx_strand_id
1 'polypeptide(L)'
;MKRRHKFKIFPAIMLSGLILLGLYLNATGSVNKAADIDDTSNIIFEIESGQSASEIGSALKEVGLIRSSYGFVHYLSQNDLAGDLKAGRFSLSPSMTGTEI
;
A
#
# COMPACT_ATOMS: atom_id res chain seq x y z
N MET A 1 11.39 48.97 2.87
CA MET A 1 11.43 47.98 1.76
C MET A 1 10.91 46.63 2.26
N LYS A 2 9.65 46.26 1.98
CA LYS A 2 8.94 45.12 2.59
C LYS A 2 9.27 43.80 1.87
N ARG A 3 9.58 42.77 2.68
CA ARG A 3 10.11 41.42 2.34
C ARG A 3 9.50 40.73 1.10
N ARG A 4 10.37 40.38 0.14
CA ARG A 4 10.12 39.49 -1.01
C ARG A 4 10.05 37.98 -0.68
N HIS A 5 9.93 37.59 0.60
CA HIS A 5 10.00 36.17 0.98
C HIS A 5 8.85 35.32 0.43
N LYS A 6 7.63 35.86 0.29
CA LYS A 6 6.43 35.12 -0.16
C LYS A 6 6.55 34.53 -1.57
N PHE A 7 7.35 35.14 -2.45
CA PHE A 7 7.57 34.65 -3.82
C PHE A 7 8.53 33.46 -3.91
N LYS A 8 9.43 33.26 -2.93
CA LYS A 8 10.36 32.10 -2.91
C LYS A 8 9.74 30.84 -2.29
N ILE A 9 8.73 31.00 -1.42
CA ILE A 9 8.05 29.87 -0.75
C ILE A 9 6.99 29.21 -1.65
N PHE A 10 6.39 29.96 -2.58
CA PHE A 10 5.38 29.44 -3.50
C PHE A 10 5.85 28.26 -4.37
N PRO A 11 7.01 28.31 -5.07
CA PRO A 11 7.51 27.17 -5.83
C PRO A 11 7.87 25.97 -4.94
N ALA A 12 8.36 26.21 -3.71
CA ALA A 12 8.67 25.14 -2.76
C ALA A 12 7.40 24.40 -2.29
N ILE A 13 6.30 25.12 -2.04
CA ILE A 13 5.00 24.53 -1.67
C ILE A 13 4.44 23.71 -2.84
N MET A 14 4.47 24.24 -4.06
CA MET A 14 4.05 23.49 -5.26
C MET A 14 4.87 22.20 -5.45
N LEU A 15 6.20 22.27 -5.26
CA LEU A 15 7.06 21.09 -5.38
C LEU A 15 6.75 20.05 -4.29
N SER A 16 6.52 20.48 -3.05
CA SER A 16 6.09 19.56 -1.98
C SER A 16 4.76 18.90 -2.29
N GLY A 17 3.80 19.62 -2.88
CA GLY A 17 2.53 19.07 -3.34
C GLY A 17 2.71 17.99 -4.41
N LEU A 18 3.59 18.21 -5.39
CA LEU A 18 3.91 17.23 -6.43
C LEU A 18 4.58 15.97 -5.86
N ILE A 19 5.48 16.13 -4.89
CA ILE A 19 6.13 15.00 -4.22
C ILE A 19 5.10 14.19 -3.44
N LEU A 20 4.26 14.83 -2.63
CA LEU A 20 3.21 14.17 -1.86
C LEU A 20 2.22 13.45 -2.78
N LEU A 21 1.84 14.08 -3.89
CA LEU A 21 0.98 13.46 -4.91
C LEU A 21 1.64 12.24 -5.55
N GLY A 22 2.93 12.33 -5.91
CA GLY A 22 3.68 11.21 -6.47
C GLY A 22 3.78 10.02 -5.51
N LEU A 23 4.03 10.29 -4.22
CA LEU A 23 4.03 9.26 -3.18
C LEU A 23 2.66 8.62 -3.00
N TYR A 24 1.60 9.43 -2.99
CA TYR A 24 0.22 8.93 -2.91
C TYR A 24 -0.13 8.01 -4.08
N LEU A 25 0.11 8.45 -5.32
CA LEU A 25 -0.16 7.66 -6.52
C LEU A 25 0.67 6.37 -6.58
N ASN A 26 1.93 6.43 -6.14
CA ASN A 26 2.78 5.26 -6.06
C ASN A 26 2.25 4.24 -5.04
N ALA A 27 1.85 4.71 -3.86
CA ALA A 27 1.35 3.85 -2.80
C ALA A 27 0.04 3.16 -3.19
N THR A 28 -0.93 3.89 -3.74
CA THR A 28 -2.23 3.31 -4.13
C THR A 28 -2.14 2.44 -5.39
N GLY A 29 -1.30 2.82 -6.35
CA GLY A 29 -1.08 2.02 -7.56
C GLY A 29 -0.28 0.74 -7.32
N SER A 30 0.38 0.61 -6.17
CA SER A 30 1.23 -0.56 -5.86
C SER A 30 0.46 -1.86 -5.70
N VAL A 31 -0.84 -1.82 -5.40
CA VAL A 31 -1.69 -3.02 -5.26
C VAL A 31 -1.77 -3.82 -6.56
N ASN A 32 -1.67 -3.14 -7.72
CA ASN A 32 -1.69 -3.77 -9.04
C ASN A 32 -0.32 -4.29 -9.50
N LYS A 33 0.68 -4.32 -8.61
CA LYS A 33 2.02 -4.81 -8.93
C LYS A 33 2.42 -5.87 -7.92
N ALA A 34 2.91 -7.00 -8.43
CA ALA A 34 3.55 -8.02 -7.63
C ALA A 34 4.69 -7.42 -6.79
N ALA A 35 4.95 -7.98 -5.61
CA ALA A 35 6.09 -7.57 -4.80
C ALA A 35 7.40 -7.93 -5.51
N ASP A 36 7.47 -9.16 -6.00
CA ASP A 36 8.55 -9.72 -6.81
C ASP A 36 7.96 -10.67 -7.86
N ILE A 37 8.09 -10.33 -9.15
CA ILE A 37 7.49 -11.11 -10.25
C ILE A 37 8.22 -12.43 -10.50
N ASP A 38 9.49 -12.52 -10.11
CA ASP A 38 10.33 -13.69 -10.37
C ASP A 38 10.29 -14.68 -9.19
N ASP A 39 9.82 -14.26 -8.02
CA ASP A 39 9.64 -15.12 -6.85
C ASP A 39 8.25 -15.76 -6.83
N THR A 40 8.19 -16.99 -7.37
CA THR A 40 6.99 -17.83 -7.38
C THR A 40 6.93 -18.79 -6.18
N SER A 41 7.69 -18.53 -5.11
CA SER A 41 7.62 -19.37 -3.91
C SER A 41 6.27 -19.23 -3.20
N ASN A 42 5.84 -20.29 -2.53
CA ASN A 42 4.62 -20.30 -1.74
C ASN A 42 4.94 -20.01 -0.27
N ILE A 43 4.33 -18.95 0.25
CA ILE A 43 4.36 -18.55 1.66
C ILE A 43 2.98 -18.87 2.24
N ILE A 44 2.96 -19.69 3.30
CA ILE A 44 1.73 -19.89 4.07
C ILE A 44 1.56 -18.71 5.01
N PHE A 45 0.61 -17.85 4.71
CA PHE A 45 0.25 -16.68 5.49
C PHE A 45 -1.02 -16.97 6.30
N GLU A 46 -1.04 -16.60 7.58
CA GLU A 46 -2.18 -16.82 8.47
C GLU A 46 -2.79 -15.49 8.89
N ILE A 47 -4.11 -15.37 8.69
CA ILE A 47 -4.92 -14.27 9.20
C ILE A 47 -5.65 -14.78 10.44
N GLU A 48 -5.34 -14.20 11.58
CA GLU A 48 -6.01 -14.50 12.85
C GLU A 48 -7.38 -13.82 12.92
N SER A 49 -8.31 -14.45 13.65
CA SER A 49 -9.65 -13.89 13.85
C SER A 49 -9.57 -12.55 14.60
N GLY A 50 -10.24 -11.54 14.05
CA GLY A 50 -10.30 -10.20 14.64
C GLY A 50 -9.18 -9.26 14.23
N GLN A 51 -8.21 -9.70 13.41
CA GLN A 51 -7.24 -8.78 12.81
C GLN A 51 -7.92 -7.78 11.89
N SER A 52 -7.53 -6.52 12.02
CA SER A 52 -7.96 -5.43 11.14
C SER A 52 -7.25 -5.50 9.79
N ALA A 53 -7.85 -4.89 8.76
CA ALA A 53 -7.22 -4.78 7.44
C ALA A 53 -5.83 -4.11 7.50
N SER A 54 -5.62 -3.16 8.43
CA SER A 54 -4.33 -2.49 8.62
C SER A 54 -3.26 -3.40 9.22
N GLU A 55 -3.64 -4.28 10.15
CA GLU A 55 -2.73 -5.28 10.73
C GLU A 55 -2.34 -6.31 9.67
N ILE A 56 -3.33 -6.82 8.92
CA ILE A 56 -3.13 -7.77 7.82
C ILE A 56 -2.21 -7.17 6.75
N GLY A 57 -2.49 -5.95 6.28
CA GLY A 57 -1.66 -5.28 5.28
C GLY A 57 -0.22 -5.02 5.76
N SER A 58 -0.03 -4.75 7.06
CA SER A 58 1.30 -4.54 7.62
C SER A 58 2.08 -5.85 7.67
N ALA A 59 1.44 -6.94 8.12
CA ALA A 59 2.04 -8.27 8.15
C ALA A 59 2.38 -8.78 6.74
N LEU A 60 1.48 -8.63 5.76
CA LEU A 60 1.74 -8.97 4.36
C LEU A 60 2.96 -8.22 3.80
N LYS A 61 3.11 -6.93 4.13
CA LYS A 61 4.27 -6.14 3.70
C LYS A 61 5.56 -6.61 4.39
N GLU A 62 5.50 -6.92 5.69
CA GLU A 62 6.65 -7.36 6.47
C GLU A 62 7.25 -8.66 5.92
N VAL A 63 6.41 -9.60 5.49
CA VAL A 63 6.85 -10.85 4.85
C VAL A 63 7.10 -10.72 3.34
N GLY A 64 7.00 -9.52 2.78
CA GLY A 64 7.32 -9.25 1.37
C GLY A 64 6.26 -9.69 0.36
N LEU A 65 5.03 -10.00 0.79
CA LEU A 65 3.93 -10.40 -0.12
C LEU A 65 3.28 -9.21 -0.83
N ILE A 66 3.37 -8.01 -0.27
CA ILE A 66 2.88 -6.78 -0.91
C ILE A 66 3.90 -5.64 -0.79
N ARG A 67 3.81 -4.67 -1.71
CA ARG A 67 4.70 -3.49 -1.73
C ARG A 67 4.31 -2.40 -0.72
N SER A 68 3.02 -2.25 -0.46
CA SER A 68 2.49 -1.18 0.39
C SER A 68 1.26 -1.62 1.18
N SER A 69 1.39 -1.63 2.51
CA SER A 69 0.25 -1.79 3.43
C SER A 69 -0.82 -0.72 3.18
N TYR A 70 -0.42 0.55 3.01
CA TYR A 70 -1.38 1.62 2.70
C TYR A 70 -2.13 1.38 1.38
N GLY A 71 -1.42 0.93 0.34
CA GLY A 71 -2.03 0.65 -0.97
C GLY A 71 -3.09 -0.45 -0.89
N PHE A 72 -2.75 -1.53 -0.19
CA PHE A 72 -3.66 -2.65 0.03
C PHE A 72 -4.89 -2.27 0.86
N VAL A 73 -4.68 -1.61 2.01
CA VAL A 73 -5.79 -1.15 2.87
C VAL A 73 -6.67 -0.14 2.15
N HIS A 74 -6.06 0.79 1.41
CA HIS A 74 -6.82 1.76 0.61
C HIS A 74 -7.66 1.06 -0.46
N TYR A 75 -7.10 0.08 -1.16
CA TYR A 75 -7.85 -0.73 -2.13
C TYR A 75 -9.03 -1.44 -1.48
N LEU A 76 -8.84 -2.11 -0.34
CA LEU A 76 -9.93 -2.77 0.36
C LEU A 76 -11.03 -1.79 0.79
N SER A 77 -10.65 -0.63 1.31
CA SER A 77 -11.58 0.42 1.75
C SER A 77 -12.38 1.01 0.59
N GLN A 78 -11.71 1.33 -0.54
CA GLN A 78 -12.37 1.90 -1.72
C GLN A 78 -13.35 0.95 -2.40
N ASN A 79 -13.22 -0.36 -2.17
CA ASN A 79 -14.06 -1.40 -2.75
C ASN A 79 -14.96 -2.08 -1.71
N ASP A 80 -15.08 -1.53 -0.50
CA ASP A 80 -15.89 -2.09 0.60
C ASP A 80 -15.53 -3.53 1.01
N LEU A 81 -14.30 -4.00 0.71
CA LEU A 81 -13.83 -5.36 0.95
C LEU A 81 -13.23 -5.58 2.35
N ALA A 82 -12.97 -4.50 3.11
CA ALA A 82 -12.28 -4.60 4.39
C ALA A 82 -13.03 -5.48 5.42
N GLY A 83 -14.36 -5.49 5.40
CA GLY A 83 -15.20 -6.33 6.25
C GLY A 83 -15.33 -7.78 5.77
N ASP A 84 -14.93 -8.06 4.54
CA ASP A 84 -15.08 -9.37 3.91
C ASP A 84 -13.87 -10.29 4.10
N LEU A 85 -12.75 -9.74 4.57
CA LEU A 85 -11.53 -10.50 4.88
C LEU A 85 -11.84 -11.68 5.80
N LYS A 86 -11.35 -12.85 5.41
CA LYS A 86 -11.56 -14.10 6.15
C LYS A 86 -10.32 -14.46 6.94
N ALA A 87 -10.53 -14.84 8.20
CA ALA A 87 -9.50 -15.51 8.98
C ALA A 87 -9.22 -16.89 8.38
N GLY A 88 -7.98 -17.35 8.49
CA GLY A 88 -7.54 -18.63 7.95
C GLY A 88 -6.12 -18.61 7.41
N ARG A 89 -5.73 -19.72 6.79
CA ARG A 89 -4.40 -19.90 6.19
C ARG A 89 -4.51 -19.86 4.68
N PHE A 90 -3.67 -19.03 4.08
CA PHE A 90 -3.63 -18.78 2.65
C PHE A 90 -2.24 -19.14 2.12
N SER A 91 -2.19 -19.78 0.96
CA SER A 91 -0.93 -20.00 0.24
C SER A 91 -0.76 -18.88 -0.76
N LEU A 92 0.10 -17.92 -0.43
CA LEU A 92 0.34 -16.71 -1.22
C LEU A 92 1.74 -16.74 -1.82
N SER A 93 1.97 -15.93 -2.84
CA SER A 93 3.29 -15.80 -3.48
C SER A 93 3.64 -14.33 -3.70
N PRO A 94 4.91 -13.91 -3.56
CA PRO A 94 5.34 -12.55 -3.88
C PRO A 94 5.08 -12.13 -5.34
N SER A 95 4.94 -13.11 -6.23
CA SER A 95 4.54 -12.94 -7.64
C SER A 95 3.07 -12.59 -7.84
N MET A 96 2.22 -12.75 -6.81
CA MET A 96 0.84 -12.29 -6.82
C MET A 96 0.77 -10.78 -6.62
N THR A 97 -0.17 -10.15 -7.31
CA THR A 97 -0.56 -8.77 -7.06
C THR A 97 -1.41 -8.67 -5.80
N GLY A 98 -1.44 -7.49 -5.18
CA GLY A 98 -2.30 -7.25 -4.01
C GLY A 98 -3.80 -7.25 -4.32
N THR A 99 -4.21 -7.36 -5.59
CA THR A 99 -5.61 -7.59 -5.98
C THR A 99 -5.96 -9.06 -6.11
N GLU A 100 -4.96 -9.92 -6.32
CA GLU A 100 -5.10 -11.38 -6.34
C GLU A 100 -5.02 -11.97 -4.92
N ILE A 101 -4.28 -11.28 -4.03
CA ILE A 101 -4.30 -11.48 -2.57
C ILE A 101 -5.57 -10.87 -1.98
#